data_AF-A0A7Y8LCY7-F1
#
_entry.id   AF-A0A7Y8LCY7-F1
#
_cell.length_a   1.000
_cell.length_b   1.000
_cell.length_c   1.000
_cell.angle_alpha   90.00
_cell.angle_beta   90.00
_cell.angle_gamma   90.00
#
_symmetry.space_group_name_H-M   'P 1'
#
loop_
_entity.id
_entity.type
_entity.pdbx_description
1 polymer ?
#
loop_
_entity_poly.entity_id
_entity_poly.type
_entity_poly.pdbx_seq_one_letter_code
_entity_poly.pdbx_strand_id
1 'polypeptide(L)'
;MADGQNPAEHRVLAQSPEDVRALHQLCREGRLYEIERWIADGKPIQVSPQAIPQSTRLKTALQIALETGQHSLAVLLLSRGYRIELERYSPLDMALQARRWDLFDLLVQWGADLRSTDVYTVLNTYNVKLYERFRAAGYDLTEGHEMASVLGHGTSNRPLLGFIKRHRAEDPKIQHELDIALGYHVRAGNEKGINLCLWAGADAHAPAPNPELGFSEDAEPEDGEERFAGWSAIEEAAREGHLTILKRLGPDPTRDDFDNLYRYAKDGSIIAFLSTIQPPKDLTSILLWHLQWVANPFPWASRTGTWTIETLLACKVRWEEANPERIADIRRLLLKLSDYDLKTIVSRLRKPEVCAPETYRELIRTPSMQKRLLALGLAKKPVSEHEKRKDELARLMSRYDRSALYEQVWSQPVQEVAKSYGFSGVRLGKVCRSLQVPVPPRGYWARVQNGYSVRKPPLTKLSDRQSGSHPSNK
;
A
#
# COMPACT_ATOMS: atom_id res chain seq x y z
N MET A 1 -52.03 8.75 -41.67
CA MET A 1 -52.42 10.16 -41.73
C MET A 1 -53.03 10.54 -40.40
N ALA A 2 -52.30 11.32 -39.61
CA ALA A 2 -52.82 12.09 -38.48
C ALA A 2 -51.89 13.29 -38.37
N ASP A 3 -52.23 14.32 -39.16
CA ASP A 3 -51.74 15.68 -38.97
C ASP A 3 -52.09 16.14 -37.56
N GLY A 4 -51.17 16.81 -36.89
CA GLY A 4 -51.42 17.36 -35.56
C GLY A 4 -50.19 17.82 -34.79
N GLN A 5 -49.13 18.29 -35.46
CA GLN A 5 -48.18 19.19 -34.80
C GLN A 5 -48.89 20.53 -34.56
N ASN A 6 -49.45 20.68 -33.37
CA ASN A 6 -49.78 21.99 -32.81
C ASN A 6 -49.28 21.94 -31.35
N PRO A 7 -48.36 22.81 -30.91
CA PRO A 7 -48.01 22.89 -29.50
C PRO A 7 -49.28 23.31 -28.77
N ALA A 8 -49.91 22.37 -28.06
CA ALA A 8 -51.07 22.68 -27.23
C ALA A 8 -50.68 23.83 -26.31
N GLU A 9 -51.49 24.90 -26.31
CA GLU A 9 -51.31 26.04 -25.41
C GLU A 9 -51.00 25.50 -24.01
N HIS A 10 -49.88 25.96 -23.46
CA HIS A 10 -49.36 25.53 -22.18
C HIS A 10 -50.45 25.65 -21.10
N ARG A 11 -50.99 24.51 -20.64
CA ARG A 11 -52.05 24.48 -19.63
C ARG A 11 -51.60 25.16 -18.34
N VAL A 12 -52.58 25.76 -17.65
CA VAL A 12 -52.39 26.36 -16.33
C VAL A 12 -51.95 25.27 -15.35
N LEU A 13 -50.88 25.55 -14.62
CA LEU A 13 -50.35 24.67 -13.58
C LEU A 13 -51.14 24.87 -12.28
N ALA A 14 -51.44 23.77 -11.60
CA ALA A 14 -52.00 23.80 -10.25
C ALA A 14 -51.04 24.49 -9.27
N GLN A 15 -51.60 25.30 -8.38
CA GLN A 15 -50.85 26.07 -7.38
C GLN A 15 -50.83 25.37 -6.02
N SER A 16 -51.55 24.25 -5.88
CA SER A 16 -51.51 23.35 -4.74
C SER A 16 -51.62 21.89 -5.18
N PRO A 17 -50.94 20.94 -4.50
CA PRO A 17 -51.17 19.51 -4.66
C PRO A 17 -52.63 19.08 -4.48
N GLU A 18 -53.41 19.86 -3.73
CA GLU A 18 -54.85 19.67 -3.53
C GLU A 18 -55.63 19.74 -4.84
N ASP A 19 -55.26 20.68 -5.72
CA ASP A 19 -56.00 21.00 -6.94
C ASP A 19 -56.03 19.82 -7.93
N VAL A 20 -55.07 18.90 -7.83
CA VAL A 20 -54.95 17.72 -8.71
C VAL A 20 -55.17 16.40 -7.97
N ARG A 21 -55.51 16.43 -6.67
CA ARG A 21 -55.67 15.19 -5.88
C ARG A 21 -56.71 14.25 -6.48
N ALA A 22 -57.86 14.81 -6.88
CA ALA A 22 -58.93 14.05 -7.51
C ALA A 22 -58.47 13.45 -8.86
N LEU A 23 -57.79 14.23 -9.69
CA LEU A 23 -57.18 13.74 -10.93
C LEU A 23 -56.23 12.57 -10.68
N HIS A 24 -55.30 12.70 -9.72
CA HIS A 24 -54.36 11.63 -9.39
C HIS A 24 -55.07 10.35 -8.94
N GLN A 25 -56.20 10.46 -8.24
CA GLN A 25 -57.02 9.31 -7.88
C GLN A 25 -57.64 8.65 -9.12
N LEU A 26 -58.23 9.44 -10.02
CA LEU A 26 -58.77 8.93 -11.29
C LEU A 26 -57.69 8.23 -12.13
N CYS A 27 -56.47 8.76 -12.15
CA CYS A 27 -55.31 8.13 -12.81
C CYS A 27 -54.99 6.76 -12.22
N ARG A 28 -54.97 6.62 -10.88
CA ARG A 28 -54.72 5.32 -10.21
C ARG A 28 -55.81 4.30 -10.52
N GLU A 29 -57.04 4.76 -10.63
CA GLU A 29 -58.20 3.92 -10.93
C GLU A 29 -58.38 3.62 -12.44
N GLY A 30 -57.59 4.27 -13.32
CA GLY A 30 -57.68 4.09 -14.76
C GLY A 30 -58.97 4.62 -15.39
N ARG A 31 -59.61 5.64 -14.78
CA ARG A 31 -60.90 6.21 -15.22
C ARG A 31 -60.72 7.18 -16.40
N LEU A 32 -60.26 6.68 -17.55
CA LEU A 32 -59.88 7.51 -18.72
C LEU A 32 -60.95 8.52 -19.15
N TYR A 33 -62.23 8.13 -19.24
CA TYR A 33 -63.30 9.05 -19.64
C TYR A 33 -63.55 10.18 -18.63
N GLU A 34 -63.35 9.92 -17.34
CA GLU A 34 -63.49 10.95 -16.29
C GLU A 34 -62.29 11.90 -16.32
N ILE A 35 -61.11 11.39 -16.64
CA ILE A 35 -59.90 12.18 -16.86
C ILE A 35 -60.05 13.06 -18.11
N GLU A 36 -60.60 12.55 -19.20
CA GLU A 36 -60.91 13.35 -20.39
C GLU A 36 -61.89 14.49 -20.09
N ARG A 37 -62.93 14.23 -19.29
CA ARG A 37 -63.86 15.26 -18.82
C ARG A 37 -63.17 16.30 -17.94
N TRP A 38 -62.34 15.87 -17.00
CA TRP A 38 -61.53 16.77 -16.17
C TRP A 38 -60.68 17.72 -17.04
N ILE A 39 -60.05 17.16 -18.08
CA ILE A 39 -59.24 17.89 -19.04
C ILE A 39 -60.10 18.86 -19.89
N ALA A 40 -61.29 18.43 -20.32
CA ALA A 40 -62.23 19.25 -21.09
C ALA A 40 -62.77 20.44 -20.27
N ASP A 41 -62.96 20.27 -18.97
CA ASP A 41 -63.35 21.34 -18.03
C ASP A 41 -62.27 22.43 -17.83
N GLY A 42 -61.11 22.30 -18.48
CA GLY A 42 -60.00 23.25 -18.35
C GLY A 42 -59.23 23.14 -17.02
N LYS A 43 -59.47 22.09 -16.23
CA LYS A 43 -58.79 21.88 -14.95
C LYS A 43 -57.30 21.54 -15.14
N PRO A 44 -56.44 21.90 -14.17
CA PRO A 44 -55.01 21.62 -14.25
C PRO A 44 -54.74 20.11 -14.23
N ILE A 45 -53.70 19.69 -14.95
CA ILE A 45 -53.25 18.29 -15.02
C ILE A 45 -51.89 18.06 -14.35
N GLN A 46 -51.21 19.12 -13.97
CA GLN A 46 -49.86 19.11 -13.42
C GLN A 46 -49.71 20.22 -12.39
N VAL A 47 -49.00 19.93 -11.31
CA VAL A 47 -48.69 20.89 -10.24
C VAL A 47 -47.44 21.67 -10.62
N SER A 48 -47.42 22.97 -10.32
CA SER A 48 -46.20 23.78 -10.42
C SER A 48 -45.12 23.24 -9.48
N PRO A 49 -43.87 23.02 -9.92
CA PRO A 49 -42.80 22.53 -9.05
C PRO A 49 -42.59 23.40 -7.80
N GLN A 50 -42.82 24.71 -7.90
CA GLN A 50 -42.70 25.66 -6.79
C GLN A 50 -43.80 25.49 -5.72
N ALA A 51 -44.94 24.92 -6.11
CA ALA A 51 -46.07 24.67 -5.22
C ALA A 51 -45.95 23.35 -4.45
N ILE A 52 -44.93 22.52 -4.73
CA ILE A 52 -44.71 21.24 -4.06
C ILE A 52 -43.72 21.44 -2.92
N PRO A 53 -44.14 21.28 -1.64
CA PRO A 53 -43.22 21.33 -0.52
C PRO A 53 -42.13 20.27 -0.66
N GLN A 54 -40.88 20.59 -0.32
CA GLN A 54 -39.74 19.67 -0.47
C GLN A 54 -39.94 18.34 0.28
N SER A 55 -40.66 18.36 1.41
CA SER A 55 -41.00 17.20 2.23
C SER A 55 -42.08 16.30 1.61
N THR A 56 -42.83 16.79 0.62
CA THR A 56 -43.95 16.07 0.02
C THR A 56 -43.46 15.21 -1.15
N ARG A 57 -43.60 13.88 -1.04
CA ARG A 57 -43.39 12.94 -2.15
C ARG A 57 -44.70 12.72 -2.91
N LEU A 58 -45.14 13.75 -3.63
CA LEU A 58 -46.33 13.66 -4.48
C LEU A 58 -45.99 12.90 -5.76
N LYS A 59 -46.70 11.80 -6.04
CA LYS A 59 -46.66 11.15 -7.36
C LYS A 59 -47.45 11.98 -8.36
N THR A 60 -46.83 12.34 -9.47
CA THR A 60 -47.49 13.10 -10.55
C THR A 60 -48.42 12.20 -11.37
N ALA A 61 -49.32 12.80 -12.15
CA ALA A 61 -50.20 12.05 -13.04
C ALA A 61 -49.42 11.17 -14.04
N LEU A 62 -48.31 11.69 -14.58
CA LEU A 62 -47.44 10.93 -15.48
C LEU A 62 -46.73 9.78 -14.75
N GLN A 63 -46.19 10.02 -13.55
CA GLN A 63 -45.60 8.95 -12.73
C GLN A 63 -46.58 7.82 -12.45
N ILE A 64 -47.83 8.15 -12.11
CA ILE A 64 -48.90 7.16 -11.91
C ILE A 64 -49.14 6.37 -13.20
N ALA A 65 -49.21 7.03 -14.35
CA ALA A 65 -49.40 6.37 -15.64
C ALA A 65 -48.25 5.39 -15.97
N LEU A 66 -47.00 5.79 -15.68
CA LEU A 66 -45.82 4.96 -15.91
C LEU A 66 -45.76 3.76 -14.95
N GLU A 67 -45.98 3.97 -13.65
CA GLU A 67 -45.99 2.90 -12.64
C GLU A 67 -47.09 1.88 -12.89
N THR A 68 -48.27 2.34 -13.29
CA THR A 68 -49.40 1.45 -13.62
C THR A 68 -49.31 0.87 -15.04
N GLY A 69 -48.34 1.31 -15.84
CA GLY A 69 -48.13 0.84 -17.20
C GLY A 69 -49.25 1.23 -18.18
N GLN A 70 -50.05 2.25 -17.87
CA GLN A 70 -51.20 2.67 -18.66
C GLN A 70 -50.78 3.56 -19.85
N HIS A 71 -50.55 2.93 -21.00
CA HIS A 71 -50.12 3.63 -22.22
C HIS A 71 -51.13 4.69 -22.67
N SER A 72 -52.41 4.38 -22.70
CA SER A 72 -53.46 5.32 -23.12
C SER A 72 -53.55 6.54 -22.20
N LEU A 73 -53.30 6.37 -20.90
CA LEU A 73 -53.27 7.47 -19.95
C LEU A 73 -52.06 8.39 -20.20
N ALA A 74 -50.88 7.81 -20.44
CA ALA A 74 -49.69 8.58 -20.78
C ALA A 74 -49.90 9.38 -22.08
N VAL A 75 -50.44 8.76 -23.13
CA VAL A 75 -50.79 9.45 -24.39
C VAL A 75 -51.80 10.56 -24.15
N LEU A 76 -52.85 10.32 -23.35
CA LEU A 76 -53.86 11.34 -23.05
C LEU A 76 -53.25 12.55 -22.33
N LEU A 77 -52.38 12.33 -21.34
CA LEU A 77 -51.73 13.42 -20.62
C LEU A 77 -50.82 14.23 -21.55
N LEU A 78 -49.92 13.55 -22.27
CA LEU A 78 -48.95 14.19 -23.18
C LEU A 78 -49.65 14.98 -24.29
N SER A 79 -50.63 14.37 -24.96
CA SER A 79 -51.42 15.02 -26.02
C SER A 79 -52.23 16.22 -25.57
N ARG A 80 -52.41 16.42 -24.26
CA ARG A 80 -53.19 17.50 -23.66
C ARG A 80 -52.34 18.56 -22.96
N GLY A 81 -51.06 18.63 -23.28
CA GLY A 81 -50.16 19.71 -22.85
C GLY A 81 -49.48 19.47 -21.51
N TYR A 82 -49.28 18.19 -21.13
CA TYR A 82 -48.45 17.83 -19.98
C TYR A 82 -46.98 18.14 -20.27
N ARG A 83 -46.28 18.76 -19.31
CA ARG A 83 -44.90 19.21 -19.49
C ARG A 83 -43.92 18.25 -18.82
N ILE A 84 -43.16 17.51 -19.62
CA ILE A 84 -42.23 16.47 -19.14
C ILE A 84 -41.08 17.11 -18.37
N GLU A 85 -40.61 18.27 -18.81
CA GLU A 85 -39.49 19.03 -18.25
C GLU A 85 -39.73 19.55 -16.82
N LEU A 86 -40.97 19.55 -16.35
CA LEU A 86 -41.33 19.94 -14.98
C LEU A 86 -41.30 18.76 -14.00
N GLU A 87 -41.01 17.55 -14.45
CA GLU A 87 -40.89 16.39 -13.58
C GLU A 87 -39.67 16.47 -12.68
N ARG A 88 -39.85 16.10 -11.40
CA ARG A 88 -38.76 16.09 -10.41
C ARG A 88 -37.77 14.93 -10.65
N TYR A 89 -38.27 13.82 -11.18
CA TYR A 89 -37.50 12.61 -11.45
C TYR A 89 -37.64 12.27 -12.93
N SER A 90 -36.59 11.73 -13.54
CA SER A 90 -36.61 11.40 -14.97
C SER A 90 -37.72 10.38 -15.28
N PRO A 91 -38.71 10.74 -16.11
CA PRO A 91 -39.73 9.79 -16.53
C PRO A 91 -39.15 8.66 -17.39
N LEU A 92 -38.01 8.91 -18.05
CA LEU A 92 -37.28 7.91 -18.82
C LEU A 92 -36.72 6.82 -17.91
N ASP A 93 -36.13 7.17 -16.75
CA ASP A 93 -35.64 6.19 -15.78
C ASP A 93 -36.75 5.25 -15.32
N MET A 94 -37.94 5.80 -15.02
CA MET A 94 -39.08 5.00 -14.60
C MET A 94 -39.52 4.00 -15.68
N ALA A 95 -39.57 4.44 -16.95
CA ALA A 95 -39.92 3.57 -18.07
C ALA A 95 -38.88 2.46 -18.28
N LEU A 96 -37.59 2.79 -18.13
CA LEU A 96 -36.48 1.83 -18.26
C LEU A 96 -36.48 0.81 -17.12
N GLN A 97 -36.64 1.25 -15.87
CA GLN A 97 -36.71 0.38 -14.69
C GLN A 97 -37.90 -0.58 -14.77
N ALA A 98 -39.06 -0.10 -15.26
CA ALA A 98 -40.24 -0.92 -15.51
C ALA A 98 -40.11 -1.81 -16.77
N ARG A 99 -39.02 -1.70 -17.54
CA ARG A 99 -38.80 -2.37 -18.83
C ARG A 99 -39.93 -2.13 -19.84
N ARG A 100 -40.57 -0.95 -19.77
CA ARG A 100 -41.66 -0.52 -20.66
C ARG A 100 -41.11 0.30 -21.81
N TRP A 101 -40.52 -0.40 -22.77
CA TRP A 101 -39.90 0.21 -23.96
C TRP A 101 -40.88 1.06 -24.77
N ASP A 102 -42.15 0.65 -24.82
CA ASP A 102 -43.22 1.39 -25.48
C ASP A 102 -43.47 2.77 -24.85
N LEU A 103 -43.42 2.86 -23.52
CA LEU A 103 -43.56 4.11 -22.78
C LEU A 103 -42.29 4.96 -22.89
N PHE A 104 -41.12 4.32 -22.89
CA PHE A 104 -39.85 5.02 -23.14
C PHE A 104 -39.85 5.67 -24.53
N ASP A 105 -40.20 4.93 -25.58
CA ASP A 105 -40.27 5.46 -26.94
C ASP A 105 -41.32 6.57 -27.07
N LEU A 106 -42.48 6.43 -26.42
CA LEU A 106 -43.50 7.48 -26.35
C LEU A 106 -42.96 8.76 -25.71
N LEU A 107 -42.26 8.66 -24.58
CA LEU A 107 -41.69 9.82 -23.87
C LEU A 107 -40.63 10.52 -24.73
N VAL A 108 -39.74 9.76 -25.38
CA VAL A 108 -38.72 10.34 -26.28
C VAL A 108 -39.37 11.01 -27.50
N GLN A 109 -40.41 10.42 -28.08
CA GLN A 109 -41.17 11.05 -29.18
C GLN A 109 -41.81 12.38 -28.77
N TRP A 110 -42.19 12.51 -27.50
CA TRP A 110 -42.75 13.72 -26.89
C TRP A 110 -41.71 14.69 -26.33
N GLY A 111 -40.42 14.49 -26.66
CA GLY A 111 -39.36 15.45 -26.34
C GLY A 111 -38.68 15.25 -24.98
N ALA A 112 -38.85 14.11 -24.33
CA ALA A 112 -38.06 13.79 -23.13
C ALA A 112 -36.56 13.73 -23.47
N ASP A 113 -35.74 14.45 -22.68
CA ASP A 113 -34.30 14.51 -22.87
C ASP A 113 -33.61 13.23 -22.40
N LEU A 114 -32.93 12.53 -23.30
CA LEU A 114 -32.15 11.33 -22.97
C LEU A 114 -31.08 11.61 -21.91
N ARG A 115 -30.49 12.81 -21.88
CA ARG A 115 -29.43 13.17 -20.92
C ARG A 115 -29.92 13.29 -19.48
N SER A 116 -31.24 13.38 -19.28
CA SER A 116 -31.84 13.35 -17.94
C SER A 116 -31.90 11.95 -17.32
N THR A 117 -31.57 10.90 -18.09
CA THR A 117 -31.58 9.51 -17.62
C THR A 117 -30.33 9.24 -16.80
N ASP A 118 -30.43 8.39 -15.80
CA ASP A 118 -29.29 7.91 -15.02
C ASP A 118 -28.50 6.81 -15.78
N VAL A 119 -27.17 6.94 -15.84
CA VAL A 119 -26.29 6.00 -16.57
C VAL A 119 -26.47 4.57 -16.05
N TYR A 120 -26.48 4.40 -14.73
CA TYR A 120 -26.67 3.09 -14.10
C TYR A 120 -28.00 2.47 -14.54
N THR A 121 -29.08 3.25 -14.55
CA THR A 121 -30.41 2.82 -15.01
C THR A 121 -30.39 2.35 -16.47
N VAL A 122 -29.73 3.09 -17.36
CA VAL A 122 -29.53 2.66 -18.76
C VAL A 122 -28.79 1.33 -18.80
N LEU A 123 -27.64 1.21 -18.15
CA LEU A 123 -26.78 0.02 -18.19
C LEU A 123 -27.47 -1.21 -17.59
N ASN A 124 -28.31 -1.04 -16.57
CA ASN A 124 -29.06 -2.11 -15.91
C ASN A 124 -30.26 -2.65 -16.75
N THR A 125 -30.45 -2.16 -17.98
CA THR A 125 -31.47 -2.68 -18.91
C THR A 125 -31.07 -3.96 -19.65
N TYR A 126 -29.78 -4.28 -19.71
CA TYR A 126 -29.22 -5.44 -20.42
C TYR A 126 -29.52 -5.39 -21.93
N ASN A 127 -29.75 -4.19 -22.47
CA ASN A 127 -30.20 -3.98 -23.84
C ASN A 127 -29.15 -3.23 -24.67
N VAL A 128 -28.39 -3.98 -25.46
CA VAL A 128 -27.35 -3.42 -26.35
C VAL A 128 -27.90 -2.33 -27.26
N LYS A 129 -29.09 -2.53 -27.86
CA LYS A 129 -29.66 -1.55 -28.79
C LYS A 129 -29.90 -0.21 -28.11
N LEU A 130 -30.22 -0.24 -26.81
CA LEU A 130 -30.39 0.97 -26.03
C LEU A 130 -29.04 1.64 -25.76
N TYR A 131 -28.01 0.89 -25.41
CA TYR A 131 -26.65 1.44 -25.24
C TYR A 131 -26.18 2.16 -26.51
N GLU A 132 -26.34 1.52 -27.67
CA GLU A 132 -25.98 2.12 -28.97
C GLU A 132 -26.80 3.39 -29.24
N ARG A 133 -28.09 3.39 -28.91
CA ARG A 133 -28.96 4.56 -29.11
C ARG A 133 -28.53 5.75 -28.25
N PHE A 134 -28.22 5.52 -26.97
CA PHE A 134 -27.73 6.58 -26.07
C PHE A 134 -26.36 7.11 -26.54
N ARG A 135 -25.44 6.21 -26.90
CA ARG A 135 -24.13 6.61 -27.43
C ARG A 135 -24.25 7.39 -28.74
N ALA A 136 -25.10 6.97 -29.68
CA ALA A 136 -25.34 7.68 -30.93
C ALA A 136 -25.96 9.08 -30.72
N ALA A 137 -26.67 9.29 -29.61
CA ALA A 137 -27.15 10.59 -29.19
C ALA A 137 -26.08 11.46 -28.47
N GLY A 138 -24.84 10.97 -28.37
CA GLY A 138 -23.72 11.67 -27.74
C GLY A 138 -23.73 11.64 -26.21
N TYR A 139 -24.40 10.65 -25.61
CA TYR A 139 -24.42 10.45 -24.17
C TYR A 139 -23.20 9.62 -23.72
N ASP A 140 -22.47 10.10 -22.72
CA ASP A 140 -21.28 9.42 -22.19
C ASP A 140 -21.68 8.35 -21.18
N LEU A 141 -21.64 7.08 -21.61
CA LEU A 141 -21.97 5.93 -20.75
C LEU A 141 -20.86 5.58 -19.74
N THR A 142 -19.73 6.29 -19.79
CA THR A 142 -18.56 6.07 -18.91
C THR A 142 -18.47 7.10 -17.78
N GLU A 143 -19.39 8.09 -17.76
CA GLU A 143 -19.43 9.11 -16.73
C GLU A 143 -19.58 8.49 -15.32
N GLY A 144 -18.76 8.95 -14.37
CA GLY A 144 -18.81 8.51 -12.97
C GLY A 144 -18.41 7.06 -12.69
N HIS A 145 -17.77 6.38 -13.65
CA HIS A 145 -17.41 4.96 -13.55
C HIS A 145 -18.60 4.00 -13.30
N GLU A 146 -19.81 4.41 -13.70
CA GLU A 146 -21.01 3.60 -13.51
C GLU A 146 -20.95 2.30 -14.32
N MET A 147 -20.31 2.33 -15.49
CA MET A 147 -20.08 1.14 -16.29
C MET A 147 -19.18 0.13 -15.57
N ALA A 148 -18.07 0.61 -15.02
CA ALA A 148 -17.17 -0.21 -14.21
C ALA A 148 -17.87 -0.76 -12.97
N SER A 149 -18.68 0.05 -12.28
CA SER A 149 -19.45 -0.36 -11.10
C SER A 149 -20.45 -1.48 -11.42
N VAL A 150 -21.24 -1.32 -12.48
CA VAL A 150 -22.22 -2.33 -12.93
C VAL A 150 -21.54 -3.66 -13.29
N LEU A 151 -20.38 -3.59 -13.95
CA LEU A 151 -19.61 -4.78 -14.29
C LEU A 151 -18.88 -5.39 -13.10
N GLY A 152 -18.33 -4.57 -12.20
CA GLY A 152 -17.52 -4.99 -11.05
C GLY A 152 -18.35 -5.72 -9.99
N HIS A 153 -19.60 -5.28 -9.77
CA HIS A 153 -20.49 -5.88 -8.79
C HIS A 153 -21.34 -7.04 -9.33
N GLY A 154 -21.32 -7.31 -10.64
CA GLY A 154 -22.20 -8.28 -11.28
C GLY A 154 -21.58 -9.03 -12.46
N THR A 155 -21.88 -10.33 -12.59
CA THR A 155 -21.44 -11.16 -13.74
C THR A 155 -22.56 -11.51 -14.72
N SER A 156 -23.74 -10.92 -14.51
CA SER A 156 -24.96 -11.25 -15.24
C SER A 156 -25.13 -10.42 -16.52
N ASN A 157 -24.58 -9.20 -16.57
CA ASN A 157 -24.73 -8.28 -17.70
C ASN A 157 -23.81 -8.63 -18.88
N ARG A 158 -23.99 -9.83 -19.42
CA ARG A 158 -23.30 -10.30 -20.63
C ARG A 158 -23.53 -9.40 -21.86
N PRO A 159 -24.73 -8.81 -22.05
CA PRO A 159 -24.94 -7.84 -23.14
C PRO A 159 -23.99 -6.64 -23.08
N LEU A 160 -23.76 -6.07 -21.89
CA LEU A 160 -22.81 -4.98 -21.69
C LEU A 160 -21.36 -5.40 -21.99
N LEU A 161 -20.93 -6.58 -21.52
CA LEU A 161 -19.60 -7.12 -21.87
C LEU A 161 -19.42 -7.28 -23.39
N GLY A 162 -20.46 -7.75 -24.08
CA GLY A 162 -20.44 -7.84 -25.55
C GLY A 162 -20.37 -6.49 -26.23
N PHE A 163 -21.06 -5.48 -25.70
CA PHE A 163 -20.99 -4.09 -26.16
C PHE A 163 -19.57 -3.52 -25.99
N ILE A 164 -19.01 -3.62 -24.79
CA ILE A 164 -17.65 -3.14 -24.47
C ILE A 164 -16.62 -3.80 -25.38
N LYS A 165 -16.68 -5.12 -25.56
CA LYS A 165 -15.75 -5.85 -26.41
C LYS A 165 -15.72 -5.34 -27.85
N ARG A 166 -16.84 -4.81 -28.37
CA ARG A 166 -16.91 -4.24 -29.73
C ARG A 166 -16.36 -2.83 -29.82
N HIS A 167 -16.52 -2.02 -28.76
CA HIS A 167 -16.23 -0.58 -28.81
C HIS A 167 -14.93 -0.17 -28.13
N ARG A 168 -14.39 -0.96 -27.19
CA ARG A 168 -13.19 -0.61 -26.39
C ARG A 168 -11.94 -0.30 -27.24
N ALA A 169 -11.84 -0.84 -28.44
CA ALA A 169 -10.69 -0.61 -29.33
C ALA A 169 -10.74 0.78 -29.98
N GLU A 170 -11.94 1.35 -30.13
CA GLU A 170 -12.18 2.66 -30.74
C GLU A 170 -12.37 3.75 -29.67
N ASP A 171 -12.71 3.35 -28.44
CA ASP A 171 -13.03 4.24 -27.33
C ASP A 171 -12.19 3.90 -26.08
N PRO A 172 -11.10 4.64 -25.82
CA PRO A 172 -10.23 4.41 -24.67
C PRO A 172 -10.94 4.54 -23.33
N LYS A 173 -12.02 5.33 -23.22
CA LYS A 173 -12.78 5.43 -21.97
C LYS A 173 -13.47 4.11 -21.65
N ILE A 174 -14.04 3.46 -22.66
CA ILE A 174 -14.66 2.13 -22.50
C ILE A 174 -13.62 1.07 -22.12
N GLN A 175 -12.40 1.14 -22.67
CA GLN A 175 -11.30 0.28 -22.23
C GLN A 175 -10.97 0.53 -20.76
N HIS A 176 -10.87 1.80 -20.35
CA HIS A 176 -10.57 2.16 -18.97
C HIS A 176 -11.63 1.65 -17.98
N GLU A 177 -12.93 1.80 -18.29
CA GLU A 177 -14.02 1.23 -17.49
C GLU A 177 -13.93 -0.28 -17.33
N LEU A 178 -13.50 -0.98 -18.38
CA LEU A 178 -13.31 -2.44 -18.35
C LEU A 178 -12.13 -2.84 -17.45
N ASP A 179 -11.05 -2.05 -17.45
CA ASP A 179 -9.87 -2.28 -16.61
C ASP A 179 -10.19 -2.03 -15.13
N ILE A 180 -10.97 -0.98 -14.82
CA ILE A 180 -11.50 -0.74 -13.47
C ILE A 180 -12.37 -1.92 -13.01
N ALA A 181 -13.29 -2.39 -13.87
CA ALA A 181 -14.14 -3.53 -13.56
C ALA A 181 -13.33 -4.81 -13.29
N LEU A 182 -12.22 -5.02 -14.00
CA LEU A 182 -11.29 -6.11 -13.72
C LEU A 182 -10.69 -5.97 -12.31
N GLY A 183 -10.25 -4.77 -11.93
CA GLY A 183 -9.76 -4.46 -10.58
C GLY A 183 -10.75 -4.84 -9.47
N TYR A 184 -12.04 -4.50 -9.63
CA TYR A 184 -13.11 -4.92 -8.71
C TYR A 184 -13.17 -6.44 -8.53
N HIS A 185 -13.20 -7.19 -9.64
CA HIS A 185 -13.30 -8.65 -9.57
C HIS A 185 -12.03 -9.29 -8.99
N VAL A 186 -10.85 -8.73 -9.27
CA VAL A 186 -9.61 -9.18 -8.65
C VAL A 186 -9.67 -8.96 -7.15
N ARG A 187 -10.05 -7.78 -6.68
CA ARG A 187 -10.15 -7.48 -5.23
C ARG A 187 -11.12 -8.39 -4.51
N ALA A 188 -12.25 -8.69 -5.15
CA ALA A 188 -13.27 -9.59 -4.62
C ALA A 188 -12.91 -11.08 -4.75
N GLY A 189 -11.79 -11.44 -5.41
CA GLY A 189 -11.45 -12.83 -5.71
C GLY A 189 -12.44 -13.53 -6.64
N ASN A 190 -13.21 -12.77 -7.43
CA ASN A 190 -14.27 -13.30 -8.29
C ASN A 190 -13.72 -13.83 -9.62
N GLU A 191 -13.28 -15.10 -9.63
CA GLU A 191 -12.71 -15.73 -10.81
C GLU A 191 -13.60 -15.66 -12.06
N LYS A 192 -14.92 -15.79 -11.89
CA LYS A 192 -15.86 -15.72 -13.02
C LYS A 192 -15.85 -14.34 -13.67
N GLY A 193 -15.88 -13.29 -12.85
CA GLY A 193 -15.82 -11.90 -13.31
C GLY A 193 -14.50 -11.58 -14.00
N ILE A 194 -13.38 -11.98 -13.41
CA ILE A 194 -12.03 -11.86 -13.99
C ILE A 194 -12.00 -12.46 -15.40
N ASN A 195 -12.52 -13.68 -15.57
CA ASN A 195 -12.49 -14.37 -16.86
C ASN A 195 -13.34 -13.67 -17.91
N LEU A 196 -14.47 -13.10 -17.49
CA LEU A 196 -15.34 -12.35 -18.39
C LEU A 196 -14.69 -11.03 -18.82
N CYS A 197 -14.05 -10.30 -17.90
CA CYS A 197 -13.32 -9.08 -18.22
C CYS A 197 -12.13 -9.36 -19.15
N LEU A 198 -11.31 -10.37 -18.85
CA LEU A 198 -10.20 -10.77 -19.72
C LEU A 198 -10.69 -11.24 -21.10
N TRP A 199 -11.80 -11.98 -21.17
CA TRP A 199 -12.43 -12.36 -22.45
C TRP A 199 -12.95 -11.15 -23.23
N ALA A 200 -13.47 -10.13 -22.54
CA ALA A 200 -13.90 -8.88 -23.13
C ALA A 200 -12.71 -8.05 -23.62
N GLY A 201 -11.53 -8.25 -23.03
CA GLY A 201 -10.25 -7.67 -23.41
C GLY A 201 -9.74 -6.59 -22.45
N ALA A 202 -10.02 -6.74 -21.16
CA ALA A 202 -9.41 -5.95 -20.10
C ALA A 202 -7.88 -6.11 -20.14
N ASP A 203 -7.15 -5.03 -19.89
CA ASP A 203 -5.70 -5.03 -19.73
C ASP A 203 -5.35 -5.15 -18.25
N ALA A 204 -4.77 -6.29 -17.86
CA ALA A 204 -4.41 -6.55 -16.47
C ALA A 204 -3.23 -5.70 -15.96
N HIS A 205 -2.45 -5.13 -16.88
CA HIS A 205 -1.24 -4.35 -16.58
C HIS A 205 -1.52 -2.84 -16.53
N ALA A 206 -2.66 -2.39 -17.07
CA ALA A 206 -3.01 -0.98 -17.08
C ALA A 206 -3.39 -0.52 -15.66
N PRO A 207 -2.90 0.64 -15.19
CA PRO A 207 -3.35 1.20 -13.93
C PRO A 207 -4.82 1.63 -14.04
N ALA A 208 -5.59 1.30 -13.01
CA ALA A 208 -7.00 1.67 -12.93
C ALA A 208 -7.34 2.23 -11.54
N PRO A 209 -8.14 3.31 -11.46
CA PRO A 209 -8.55 3.87 -10.19
C PRO A 209 -9.36 2.85 -9.39
N ASN A 210 -9.39 3.08 -8.08
CA ASN A 210 -10.31 2.39 -7.19
C ASN A 210 -11.40 3.39 -6.73
N PRO A 211 -12.58 3.38 -7.35
CA PRO A 211 -13.65 4.31 -7.00
C PRO A 211 -14.12 4.18 -5.55
N GLU A 212 -13.93 3.01 -4.90
CA GLU A 212 -14.34 2.79 -3.51
C GLU A 212 -13.49 3.57 -2.48
N LEU A 213 -12.27 3.99 -2.85
CA LEU A 213 -11.40 4.76 -1.96
C LEU A 213 -11.70 6.26 -1.98
N GLY A 214 -12.62 6.71 -2.84
CA GLY A 214 -13.07 8.10 -2.89
C GLY A 214 -11.99 9.11 -3.27
N PHE A 215 -10.91 8.65 -3.91
CA PHE A 215 -9.92 9.57 -4.48
C PHE A 215 -10.57 10.30 -5.65
N SER A 216 -10.67 11.63 -5.53
CA SER A 216 -11.23 12.47 -6.58
C SER A 216 -10.29 12.49 -7.78
N GLU A 217 -10.81 12.11 -8.94
CA GLU A 217 -10.15 12.34 -10.21
C GLU A 217 -10.05 13.84 -10.58
N ASP A 218 -10.66 14.74 -9.82
CA ASP A 218 -10.59 16.18 -10.06
C ASP A 218 -9.75 16.92 -9.01
N ALA A 219 -9.09 16.19 -8.09
CA ALA A 219 -8.16 16.80 -7.15
C ALA A 219 -6.91 17.29 -7.91
N GLU A 220 -6.66 18.60 -7.88
CA GLU A 220 -5.40 19.16 -8.35
C GLU A 220 -4.26 18.56 -7.50
N PRO A 221 -3.23 17.97 -8.13
CA PRO A 221 -2.07 17.51 -7.39
C PRO A 221 -1.40 18.70 -6.70
N GLU A 222 -0.96 18.53 -5.45
CA GLU A 222 -0.04 19.48 -4.84
C GLU A 222 1.25 19.53 -5.69
N ASP A 223 1.82 20.73 -5.83
CA ASP A 223 2.90 21.04 -6.77
C ASP A 223 3.99 19.94 -6.83
N GLY A 224 4.03 19.21 -7.95
CA GLY A 224 5.10 18.26 -8.28
C GLY A 224 4.83 16.79 -8.00
N GLU A 225 3.68 16.40 -7.44
CA GLU A 225 3.31 14.99 -7.29
C GLU A 225 2.62 14.45 -8.55
N GLU A 226 3.13 13.33 -9.09
CA GLU A 226 2.41 12.58 -10.12
C GLU A 226 1.08 12.06 -9.55
N ARG A 227 -0.02 12.38 -10.22
CA ARG A 227 -1.35 11.95 -9.80
C ARG A 227 -1.42 10.43 -9.76
N PHE A 228 -1.77 9.89 -8.59
CA PHE A 228 -1.92 8.46 -8.41
C PHE A 228 -3.06 7.92 -9.29
N ALA A 229 -2.70 7.20 -10.37
CA ALA A 229 -3.64 6.67 -11.36
C ALA A 229 -4.38 5.40 -10.91
N GLY A 230 -4.15 4.96 -9.67
CA GLY A 230 -4.67 3.70 -9.13
C GLY A 230 -3.70 2.53 -9.30
N TRP A 231 -4.21 1.31 -9.09
CA TRP A 231 -3.43 0.08 -9.17
C TRP A 231 -3.85 -0.71 -10.40
N SER A 232 -2.90 -1.40 -11.03
CA SER A 232 -3.24 -2.40 -12.03
C SER A 232 -3.93 -3.62 -11.40
N ALA A 233 -4.61 -4.42 -12.21
CA ALA A 233 -5.21 -5.67 -11.73
C ALA A 233 -4.15 -6.64 -11.17
N ILE A 234 -2.93 -6.59 -11.69
CA ILE A 234 -1.79 -7.38 -11.20
C ILE A 234 -1.34 -6.89 -9.82
N GLU A 235 -1.24 -5.57 -9.62
CA GLU A 235 -0.93 -4.98 -8.31
C GLU A 235 -2.03 -5.28 -7.29
N GLU A 236 -3.30 -5.23 -7.70
CA GLU A 236 -4.43 -5.59 -6.84
C GLU A 236 -4.37 -7.06 -6.40
N ALA A 237 -4.03 -7.98 -7.32
CA ALA A 237 -3.88 -9.38 -7.00
C ALA A 237 -2.72 -9.63 -6.00
N ALA A 238 -1.61 -8.89 -6.13
CA ALA A 238 -0.50 -8.95 -5.18
C ALA A 238 -0.88 -8.38 -3.81
N ARG A 239 -1.63 -7.27 -3.78
CA ARG A 239 -2.10 -6.57 -2.58
C ARG A 239 -3.11 -7.38 -1.76
N GLU A 240 -4.00 -8.10 -2.43
CA GLU A 240 -4.99 -8.97 -1.77
C GLU A 240 -4.46 -10.39 -1.47
N GLY A 241 -3.26 -10.73 -1.96
CA GLY A 241 -2.65 -12.04 -1.71
C GLY A 241 -3.26 -13.17 -2.55
N HIS A 242 -3.88 -12.84 -3.68
CA HIS A 242 -4.50 -13.82 -4.56
C HIS A 242 -3.48 -14.46 -5.51
N LEU A 243 -2.65 -15.35 -4.98
CA LEU A 243 -1.55 -15.96 -5.73
C LEU A 243 -1.99 -16.67 -7.03
N THR A 244 -3.13 -17.38 -7.00
CA THR A 244 -3.64 -18.09 -8.19
C THR A 244 -4.09 -17.11 -9.28
N ILE A 245 -4.73 -16.02 -8.89
CA ILE A 245 -5.16 -14.95 -9.79
C ILE A 245 -3.93 -14.24 -10.35
N LEU A 246 -2.98 -13.85 -9.50
CA LEU A 246 -1.74 -13.20 -9.91
C LEU A 246 -0.99 -14.03 -10.97
N LYS A 247 -0.80 -15.33 -10.71
CA LYS A 247 -0.18 -16.26 -11.68
C LYS A 247 -0.89 -16.29 -13.02
N ARG A 248 -2.22 -16.17 -13.01
CA ARG A 248 -3.05 -16.21 -14.20
C ARG A 248 -2.99 -14.89 -14.98
N LEU A 249 -2.99 -13.76 -14.29
CA LEU A 249 -2.86 -12.43 -14.91
C LEU A 249 -1.49 -12.28 -15.57
N GLY A 250 -0.46 -12.89 -14.99
CA GLY A 250 0.86 -13.02 -15.61
C GLY A 250 1.68 -11.73 -15.53
N PRO A 251 2.32 -11.44 -14.38
CA PRO A 251 3.20 -10.28 -14.24
C PRO A 251 4.33 -10.30 -15.28
N ASP A 252 4.52 -9.18 -15.96
CA ASP A 252 5.47 -8.97 -17.04
C ASP A 252 6.49 -7.88 -16.65
N PRO A 253 7.79 -8.22 -16.49
CA PRO A 253 8.85 -7.26 -16.14
C PRO A 253 9.01 -6.06 -17.09
N THR A 254 8.44 -6.13 -18.29
CA THR A 254 8.48 -5.06 -19.29
C THR A 254 7.31 -4.09 -19.19
N ARG A 255 6.25 -4.47 -18.46
CA ARG A 255 5.00 -3.71 -18.36
C ARG A 255 4.66 -3.33 -16.92
N ASP A 256 5.07 -4.14 -15.95
CA ASP A 256 4.73 -3.99 -14.54
C ASP A 256 5.93 -3.53 -13.69
N ASP A 257 5.64 -2.69 -12.69
CA ASP A 257 6.63 -2.30 -11.69
C ASP A 257 6.75 -3.37 -10.60
N PHE A 258 7.74 -4.25 -10.74
CA PHE A 258 8.00 -5.30 -9.76
C PHE A 258 8.35 -4.77 -8.36
N ASP A 259 8.99 -3.59 -8.24
CA ASP A 259 9.30 -3.05 -6.91
C ASP A 259 8.03 -2.62 -6.18
N ASN A 260 7.03 -2.09 -6.90
CA ASN A 260 5.69 -1.86 -6.35
C ASN A 260 4.97 -3.17 -6.04
N LEU A 261 5.05 -4.19 -6.90
CA LEU A 261 4.46 -5.51 -6.60
C LEU A 261 5.05 -6.12 -5.32
N TYR A 262 6.35 -6.00 -5.11
CA TYR A 262 7.00 -6.41 -3.86
C TYR A 262 6.59 -5.54 -2.67
N ARG A 263 6.45 -4.23 -2.86
CA ARG A 263 6.03 -3.28 -1.83
C ARG A 263 4.63 -3.61 -1.33
N TYR A 264 3.69 -3.83 -2.24
CA TYR A 264 2.29 -4.10 -1.91
C TYR A 264 1.96 -5.57 -1.67
N ALA A 265 2.91 -6.50 -1.88
CA ALA A 265 2.71 -7.93 -1.66
C ALA A 265 2.12 -8.23 -0.27
N LYS A 266 0.95 -8.90 -0.25
CA LYS A 266 0.25 -9.23 1.00
C LYS A 266 1.06 -10.13 1.92
N ASP A 267 1.75 -11.12 1.34
CA ASP A 267 2.44 -12.17 2.08
C ASP A 267 3.66 -12.73 1.32
N GLY A 268 4.41 -13.60 1.98
CA GLY A 268 5.60 -14.26 1.42
C GLY A 268 5.32 -15.16 0.22
N SER A 269 4.09 -15.65 0.01
CA SER A 269 3.78 -16.50 -1.14
C SER A 269 3.79 -15.69 -2.45
N ILE A 270 3.30 -14.46 -2.39
CA ILE A 270 3.37 -13.49 -3.48
C ILE A 270 4.83 -13.13 -3.78
N ILE A 271 5.61 -12.77 -2.75
CA ILE A 271 7.04 -12.45 -2.90
C ILE A 271 7.81 -13.62 -3.52
N ALA A 272 7.59 -14.83 -3.02
CA ALA A 272 8.26 -16.03 -3.52
C ALA A 272 7.95 -16.23 -5.01
N PHE A 273 6.69 -16.04 -5.43
CA PHE A 273 6.34 -16.12 -6.85
C PHE A 273 6.98 -15.02 -7.69
N LEU A 274 6.89 -13.75 -7.28
CA LEU A 274 7.51 -12.63 -7.99
C LEU A 274 9.03 -12.85 -8.16
N SER A 275 9.69 -13.40 -7.14
CA SER A 275 11.13 -13.71 -7.16
C SER A 275 11.54 -14.76 -8.19
N THR A 276 10.60 -15.56 -8.69
CA THR A 276 10.85 -16.49 -9.80
C THR A 276 10.91 -15.80 -11.16
N ILE A 277 10.33 -14.60 -11.27
CA ILE A 277 10.23 -13.84 -12.53
C ILE A 277 11.32 -12.78 -12.57
N GLN A 278 11.33 -11.86 -11.59
CA GLN A 278 12.30 -10.78 -11.51
C GLN A 278 12.59 -10.46 -10.04
N PRO A 279 13.87 -10.43 -9.61
CA PRO A 279 14.24 -10.02 -8.27
C PRO A 279 13.97 -8.53 -8.02
N PRO A 280 13.76 -8.10 -6.76
CA PRO A 280 13.59 -6.69 -6.42
C PRO A 280 14.84 -5.87 -6.78
N LYS A 281 14.64 -4.67 -7.32
CA LYS A 281 15.72 -3.73 -7.66
C LYS A 281 16.05 -2.84 -6.47
N ASP A 282 15.05 -2.20 -5.86
CA ASP A 282 15.20 -1.38 -4.65
C ASP A 282 14.72 -2.12 -3.39
N LEU A 283 15.53 -3.08 -2.95
CA LEU A 283 15.25 -3.86 -1.74
C LEU A 283 15.14 -2.97 -0.48
N THR A 284 15.85 -1.85 -0.39
CA THR A 284 15.82 -0.98 0.79
C THR A 284 14.43 -0.33 0.96
N SER A 285 13.86 0.24 -0.10
CA SER A 285 12.52 0.86 -0.03
C SER A 285 11.44 -0.19 0.26
N ILE A 286 11.55 -1.38 -0.33
CA ILE A 286 10.61 -2.49 -0.08
C ILE A 286 10.69 -2.94 1.39
N LEU A 287 11.91 -3.13 1.92
CA LEU A 287 12.11 -3.48 3.33
C LEU A 287 11.55 -2.40 4.27
N LEU A 288 11.77 -1.12 3.95
CA LEU A 288 11.26 0.00 4.73
C LEU A 288 9.74 -0.03 4.82
N TRP A 289 9.07 -0.24 3.69
CA TRP A 289 7.62 -0.35 3.63
C TRP A 289 7.08 -1.49 4.51
N HIS A 290 7.60 -2.71 4.34
CA HIS A 290 7.14 -3.86 5.12
C HIS A 290 7.44 -3.70 6.62
N LEU A 291 8.62 -3.17 6.97
CA LEU A 291 8.97 -2.91 8.36
C LEU A 291 8.08 -1.85 9.01
N GLN A 292 7.60 -0.84 8.27
CA GLN A 292 6.72 0.19 8.81
C GLN A 292 5.43 -0.41 9.38
N TRP A 293 4.84 -1.39 8.68
CA TRP A 293 3.63 -2.08 9.09
C TRP A 293 3.87 -3.06 10.25
N VAL A 294 5.01 -3.76 10.26
CA VAL A 294 5.37 -4.66 11.38
C VAL A 294 5.71 -3.88 12.65
N ALA A 295 6.42 -2.76 12.53
CA ALA A 295 6.88 -1.95 13.65
C ALA A 295 5.80 -1.05 14.26
N ASN A 296 4.78 -0.66 13.47
CA ASN A 296 3.69 0.18 13.94
C ASN A 296 2.33 -0.50 13.61
N PRO A 297 2.01 -1.65 14.23
CA PRO A 297 0.79 -2.36 13.94
C PRO A 297 -0.42 -1.57 14.42
N PHE A 298 -1.37 -1.31 13.52
CA PHE A 298 -2.64 -0.70 13.88
C PHE A 298 -3.55 -1.72 14.59
N PRO A 299 -4.40 -1.31 15.56
CA PRO A 299 -5.27 -2.22 16.30
C PRO A 299 -6.21 -3.06 15.41
N TRP A 300 -6.58 -2.53 14.24
CA TRP A 300 -7.50 -3.12 13.28
C TRP A 300 -6.81 -3.81 12.09
N ALA A 301 -5.48 -3.63 11.93
CA ALA A 301 -4.75 -4.26 10.83
C ALA A 301 -4.28 -5.67 11.25
N SER A 302 -4.45 -6.65 10.37
CA SER A 302 -3.81 -7.95 10.55
C SER A 302 -2.31 -7.74 10.70
N ARG A 303 -1.69 -8.31 11.76
CA ARG A 303 -0.24 -8.23 11.92
C ARG A 303 0.43 -8.84 10.70
N THR A 304 1.05 -8.01 9.86
CA THR A 304 1.95 -8.49 8.81
C THR A 304 3.03 -9.30 9.51
N GLY A 305 3.10 -10.60 9.22
CA GLY A 305 4.08 -11.47 9.84
C GLY A 305 5.49 -11.11 9.41
N THR A 306 6.49 -11.37 10.26
CA THR A 306 7.91 -11.26 9.88
C THR A 306 8.29 -12.18 8.71
N TRP A 307 7.47 -13.19 8.42
CA TRP A 307 7.63 -14.11 7.30
C TRP A 307 7.74 -13.41 5.94
N THR A 308 7.00 -12.34 5.70
CA THR A 308 7.07 -11.53 4.47
C THR A 308 8.48 -10.94 4.28
N ILE A 309 9.03 -10.35 5.35
CA ILE A 309 10.39 -9.80 5.37
C ILE A 309 11.44 -10.91 5.24
N GLU A 310 11.26 -12.03 5.94
CA GLU A 310 12.17 -13.18 5.79
C GLU A 310 12.20 -13.70 4.37
N THR A 311 11.05 -13.74 3.69
CA THR A 311 10.96 -14.21 2.30
C THR A 311 11.61 -13.23 1.33
N LEU A 312 11.46 -11.91 1.57
CA LEU A 312 12.21 -10.88 0.83
C LEU A 312 13.72 -11.06 0.99
N LEU A 313 14.19 -11.27 2.22
CA LEU A 313 15.61 -11.50 2.51
C LEU A 313 16.13 -12.86 1.99
N ALA A 314 15.23 -13.79 1.68
CA ALA A 314 15.56 -15.07 1.06
C ALA A 314 15.56 -15.02 -0.48
N CYS A 315 15.14 -13.90 -1.09
CA CYS A 315 15.30 -13.69 -2.52
C CYS A 315 16.80 -13.70 -2.87
N LYS A 316 17.15 -14.10 -4.10
CA LYS A 316 18.56 -14.18 -4.57
C LYS A 316 19.19 -12.80 -4.82
N VAL A 317 18.91 -11.83 -3.95
CA VAL A 317 19.43 -10.46 -3.98
C VAL A 317 20.15 -10.21 -2.67
N ARG A 318 21.42 -9.80 -2.78
CA ARG A 318 22.18 -9.34 -1.61
C ARG A 318 21.78 -7.90 -1.32
N TRP A 319 21.36 -7.62 -0.09
CA TRP A 319 21.06 -6.27 0.34
C TRP A 319 22.35 -5.45 0.47
N GLU A 320 22.46 -4.44 -0.39
CA GLU A 320 23.57 -3.50 -0.47
C GLU A 320 23.02 -2.09 -0.51
N GLU A 321 23.20 -1.36 0.58
CA GLU A 321 22.81 0.05 0.68
C GLU A 321 24.02 0.88 1.06
N ALA A 322 24.26 1.94 0.30
CA ALA A 322 25.37 2.86 0.50
C ALA A 322 24.93 4.13 1.25
N ASN A 323 23.64 4.49 1.20
CA ASN A 323 23.10 5.66 1.87
C ASN A 323 22.89 5.40 3.38
N PRO A 324 23.65 6.07 4.28
CA PRO A 324 23.53 5.84 5.72
C PRO A 324 22.18 6.26 6.31
N GLU A 325 21.47 7.21 5.68
CA GLU A 325 20.16 7.67 6.15
C GLU A 325 19.09 6.60 5.94
N ARG A 326 19.05 5.98 4.76
CA ARG A 326 18.14 4.86 4.45
C ARG A 326 18.39 3.67 5.39
N ILE A 327 19.66 3.36 5.68
CA ILE A 327 20.02 2.33 6.69
C ILE A 327 19.56 2.75 8.09
N ALA A 328 19.66 4.05 8.42
CA ALA A 328 19.22 4.55 9.72
C ALA A 328 17.70 4.43 9.90
N ASP A 329 16.91 4.61 8.86
CA ASP A 329 15.45 4.45 8.91
C ASP A 329 15.04 2.99 9.14
N ILE A 330 15.66 2.05 8.41
CA ILE A 330 15.51 0.62 8.68
C ILE A 330 15.88 0.30 10.14
N ARG A 331 17.02 0.83 10.62
CA ARG A 331 17.46 0.63 12.01
C ARG A 331 16.44 1.15 13.03
N ARG A 332 15.85 2.32 12.80
CA ARG A 332 14.82 2.91 13.68
C ARG A 332 13.60 1.99 13.77
N LEU A 333 13.16 1.39 12.66
CA LEU A 333 12.04 0.45 12.66
C LEU A 333 12.40 -0.87 13.34
N LEU A 334 13.57 -1.44 13.06
CA LEU A 334 14.04 -2.66 13.72
C LEU A 334 14.07 -2.51 15.25
N LEU A 335 14.49 -1.34 15.75
CA LEU A 335 14.54 -1.06 17.19
C LEU A 335 13.15 -1.10 17.86
N LYS A 336 12.06 -0.84 17.13
CA LYS A 336 10.67 -0.90 17.63
C LYS A 336 10.09 -2.33 17.68
N LEU A 337 10.67 -3.26 16.93
CA LEU A 337 10.16 -4.63 16.83
C LEU A 337 10.23 -5.38 18.17
N SER A 338 9.44 -6.46 18.31
CA SER A 338 9.59 -7.41 19.42
C SER A 338 10.96 -8.10 19.39
N ASP A 339 11.38 -8.67 20.52
CA ASP A 339 12.67 -9.38 20.62
C ASP A 339 12.74 -10.63 19.75
N TYR A 340 11.62 -11.32 19.58
CA TYR A 340 11.51 -12.44 18.66
C TYR A 340 11.70 -12.00 17.20
N ASP A 341 11.01 -10.94 16.79
CA ASP A 341 11.03 -10.45 15.41
C ASP A 341 12.40 -9.87 15.05
N LEU A 342 12.98 -9.04 15.94
CA LEU A 342 14.32 -8.51 15.76
C LEU A 342 15.33 -9.65 15.62
N LYS A 343 15.26 -10.64 16.53
CA LYS A 343 16.20 -11.77 16.50
C LYS A 343 16.11 -12.53 15.19
N THR A 344 14.90 -12.77 14.71
CA THR A 344 14.63 -13.48 13.46
C THR A 344 15.23 -12.74 12.26
N ILE A 345 14.89 -11.46 12.10
CA ILE A 345 15.35 -10.65 10.96
C ILE A 345 16.87 -10.44 10.99
N VAL A 346 17.43 -10.03 12.14
CA VAL A 346 18.87 -9.73 12.23
C VAL A 346 19.73 -10.99 12.07
N SER A 347 19.24 -12.16 12.49
CA SER A 347 19.95 -13.43 12.26
C SER A 347 20.10 -13.75 10.77
N ARG A 348 19.14 -13.34 9.92
CA ARG A 348 19.25 -13.45 8.46
C ARG A 348 20.22 -12.40 7.91
N LEU A 349 20.04 -11.14 8.29
CA LEU A 349 20.89 -10.03 7.84
C LEU A 349 22.37 -10.17 8.23
N ARG A 350 22.69 -10.95 9.26
CA ARG A 350 24.07 -11.22 9.65
C ARG A 350 24.85 -12.04 8.60
N LYS A 351 24.13 -12.76 7.73
CA LYS A 351 24.73 -13.61 6.69
C LYS A 351 25.27 -12.75 5.53
N PRO A 352 26.57 -12.86 5.19
CA PRO A 352 27.17 -12.06 4.10
C PRO A 352 26.53 -12.28 2.73
N GLU A 353 25.92 -13.44 2.51
CA GLU A 353 25.16 -13.76 1.30
C GLU A 353 23.81 -13.02 1.21
N VAL A 354 23.25 -12.58 2.34
CA VAL A 354 21.96 -11.86 2.42
C VAL A 354 22.16 -10.34 2.50
N CYS A 355 23.16 -9.86 3.23
CA CYS A 355 23.43 -8.44 3.42
C CYS A 355 24.93 -8.18 3.40
N ALA A 356 25.35 -7.13 2.68
CA ALA A 356 26.75 -6.77 2.62
C ALA A 356 27.31 -6.44 4.02
N PRO A 357 28.54 -6.87 4.34
CA PRO A 357 29.14 -6.63 5.65
C PRO A 357 29.18 -5.14 6.03
N GLU A 358 29.37 -4.25 5.07
CA GLU A 358 29.41 -2.80 5.24
C GLU A 358 28.03 -2.26 5.65
N THR A 359 26.98 -2.63 4.92
CA THR A 359 25.59 -2.29 5.23
C THR A 359 25.19 -2.85 6.60
N TYR A 360 25.53 -4.11 6.89
CA TYR A 360 25.27 -4.71 8.20
C TYR A 360 25.99 -3.99 9.34
N ARG A 361 27.27 -3.61 9.15
CA ARG A 361 28.04 -2.84 10.14
C ARG A 361 27.38 -1.49 10.42
N GLU A 362 26.94 -0.77 9.39
CA GLU A 362 26.24 0.52 9.58
C GLU A 362 24.88 0.34 10.26
N LEU A 363 24.16 -0.73 9.91
CA LEU A 363 22.88 -1.06 10.54
C LEU A 363 23.04 -1.24 12.06
N ILE A 364 24.07 -1.97 12.49
CA ILE A 364 24.28 -2.27 13.91
C ILE A 364 25.13 -1.23 14.65
N ARG A 365 25.55 -0.13 14.01
CA ARG A 365 26.55 0.80 14.55
C ARG A 365 26.14 1.46 15.87
N THR A 366 24.85 1.70 16.09
CA THR A 366 24.40 2.53 17.22
C THR A 366 24.45 1.80 18.57
N PRO A 367 24.74 2.51 19.68
CA PRO A 367 24.79 1.91 21.02
C PRO A 367 23.49 1.21 21.42
N SER A 368 22.33 1.79 21.08
CA SER A 368 21.02 1.20 21.37
C SER A 368 20.81 -0.14 20.66
N MET A 369 21.22 -0.23 19.39
CA MET A 369 21.15 -1.47 18.62
C MET A 369 22.11 -2.51 19.19
N GLN A 370 23.36 -2.13 19.46
CA GLN A 370 24.34 -3.02 20.10
C GLN A 370 23.85 -3.57 21.44
N LYS A 371 23.28 -2.72 22.30
CA LYS A 371 22.72 -3.13 23.60
C LYS A 371 21.63 -4.21 23.43
N ARG A 372 20.74 -4.03 22.46
CA ARG A 372 19.65 -4.97 22.20
C ARG A 372 20.16 -6.28 21.59
N LEU A 373 21.11 -6.22 20.66
CA LEU A 373 21.75 -7.41 20.09
C LEU A 373 22.56 -8.21 21.11
N LEU A 374 23.19 -7.53 22.08
CA LEU A 374 23.86 -8.18 23.21
C LEU A 374 22.86 -8.94 24.10
N ALA A 375 21.73 -8.32 24.43
CA ALA A 375 20.67 -8.95 25.22
C ALA A 375 20.09 -10.20 24.52
N LEU A 376 20.03 -10.20 23.19
CA LEU A 376 19.56 -11.32 22.38
C LEU A 376 20.62 -12.39 22.08
N GLY A 377 21.86 -12.21 22.54
CA GLY A 377 22.99 -13.12 22.27
C GLY A 377 23.49 -13.09 20.82
N LEU A 378 23.13 -12.07 20.05
CA LEU A 378 23.54 -11.90 18.65
C LEU A 378 24.87 -11.15 18.50
N ALA A 379 25.24 -10.35 19.49
CA ALA A 379 26.55 -9.69 19.58
C ALA A 379 27.35 -10.24 20.76
N LYS A 380 28.69 -10.21 20.65
CA LYS A 380 29.59 -10.46 21.79
C LYS A 380 29.98 -9.12 22.40
N LYS A 381 30.01 -9.05 23.74
CA LYS A 381 30.51 -7.86 24.43
C LYS A 381 31.96 -7.63 23.98
N PRO A 382 32.32 -6.45 23.48
CA PRO A 382 33.72 -6.16 23.20
C PRO A 382 34.48 -6.27 24.53
N VAL A 383 35.48 -7.15 24.58
CA VAL A 383 36.33 -7.33 25.76
C VAL A 383 37.00 -5.98 26.02
N SER A 384 36.73 -5.39 27.18
CA SER A 384 37.30 -4.10 27.56
C SER A 384 38.83 -4.19 27.56
N GLU A 385 39.54 -3.13 27.20
CA GLU A 385 41.01 -3.10 27.38
C GLU A 385 41.42 -3.43 28.82
N HIS A 386 40.60 -3.05 29.79
CA HIS A 386 40.80 -3.40 31.19
C HIS A 386 40.68 -4.91 31.43
N GLU A 387 39.69 -5.57 30.85
CA GLU A 387 39.52 -7.03 30.95
C GLU A 387 40.66 -7.77 30.24
N LYS A 388 41.08 -7.30 29.05
CA LYS A 388 42.26 -7.83 28.34
C LYS A 388 43.52 -7.71 29.17
N ARG A 389 43.75 -6.54 29.80
CA ARG A 389 44.92 -6.28 30.65
C ARG A 389 44.88 -7.12 31.93
N LYS A 390 43.71 -7.31 32.53
CA LYS A 390 43.52 -8.17 33.71
C LYS A 390 43.79 -9.64 33.37
N ASP A 391 43.28 -10.13 32.25
CA ASP A 391 43.55 -11.49 31.77
C ASP A 391 45.03 -11.71 31.43
N GLU A 392 45.67 -10.73 30.79
CA GLU A 392 47.10 -10.75 30.52
C GLU A 392 47.90 -10.81 31.82
N LEU A 393 47.56 -9.97 32.81
CA LEU A 393 48.21 -9.95 34.12
C LEU A 393 48.05 -11.29 34.84
N ALA A 394 46.84 -11.85 34.87
CA ALA A 394 46.57 -13.15 35.49
C ALA A 394 47.38 -14.29 34.83
N ARG A 395 47.46 -14.29 33.50
CA ARG A 395 48.26 -15.27 32.73
C ARG A 395 49.76 -15.15 32.99
N LEU A 396 50.25 -13.94 33.28
CA LEU A 396 51.65 -13.71 33.64
C LEU A 396 51.93 -14.09 35.09
N MET A 397 51.06 -13.70 36.04
CA MET A 397 51.20 -14.07 37.45
C MET A 397 51.10 -15.58 37.69
N SER A 398 50.34 -16.32 36.86
CA SER A 398 50.30 -17.78 36.91
C SER A 398 51.60 -18.44 36.40
N ARG A 399 52.38 -17.76 35.57
CA ARG A 399 53.63 -18.29 34.98
C ARG A 399 54.89 -17.79 35.67
N TYR A 400 54.82 -16.66 36.35
CA TYR A 400 55.96 -16.02 37.00
C TYR A 400 55.58 -15.60 38.41
N ASP A 401 56.37 -16.04 39.39
CA ASP A 401 56.36 -15.41 40.70
C ASP A 401 57.03 -14.04 40.59
N ARG A 402 56.24 -12.99 40.84
CA ARG A 402 56.67 -11.60 40.76
C ARG A 402 57.83 -11.27 41.69
N SER A 403 57.86 -11.85 42.89
CA SER A 403 58.90 -11.61 43.88
C SER A 403 60.19 -12.32 43.49
N ALA A 404 60.10 -13.58 43.06
CA ALA A 404 61.25 -14.34 42.57
C ALA A 404 61.86 -13.71 41.31
N LEU A 405 61.02 -13.27 40.38
CA LEU A 405 61.47 -12.60 39.15
C LEU A 405 62.20 -11.28 39.46
N TYR A 406 61.71 -10.51 40.43
CA TYR A 406 62.39 -9.30 40.90
C TYR A 406 63.77 -9.63 41.50
N GLU A 407 63.87 -10.62 42.37
CA GLU A 407 65.18 -11.01 42.93
C GLU A 407 66.17 -11.47 41.86
N GLN A 408 65.71 -12.26 40.89
CA GLN A 408 66.57 -12.75 39.79
C GLN A 408 67.06 -11.63 38.87
N VAL A 409 66.19 -10.69 38.51
CA VAL A 409 66.56 -9.56 37.63
C VAL A 409 67.50 -8.57 38.31
N TRP A 410 67.55 -8.58 39.65
CA TRP A 410 68.48 -7.78 40.45
C TRP A 410 69.69 -8.56 40.97
N SER A 411 69.81 -9.87 40.73
CA SER A 411 70.98 -10.68 41.08
C SER A 411 71.91 -10.95 39.89
N GLN A 412 71.37 -10.94 38.66
CA GLN A 412 72.15 -11.15 37.44
C GLN A 412 71.61 -10.34 36.25
N PRO A 413 72.40 -10.12 35.17
CA PRO A 413 71.94 -9.38 34.00
C PRO A 413 70.66 -9.95 33.38
N VAL A 414 69.74 -9.07 32.98
CA VAL A 414 68.42 -9.44 32.38
C VAL A 414 68.55 -10.42 31.22
N GLN A 415 69.64 -10.37 30.46
CA GLN A 415 69.89 -11.30 29.35
C GLN A 415 70.16 -12.73 29.84
N GLU A 416 70.87 -12.90 30.96
CA GLU A 416 71.13 -14.21 31.57
C GLU A 416 69.86 -14.77 32.23
N VAL A 417 69.09 -13.91 32.92
CA VAL A 417 67.76 -14.30 33.42
C VAL A 417 66.84 -14.71 32.26
N ALA A 418 66.88 -14.00 31.15
CA ALA A 418 66.02 -14.33 30.00
C ALA A 418 66.38 -15.71 29.40
N LYS A 419 67.67 -16.07 29.36
CA LYS A 419 68.13 -17.40 28.93
C LYS A 419 67.61 -18.52 29.83
N SER A 420 67.59 -18.35 31.15
CA SER A 420 67.08 -19.38 32.07
C SER A 420 65.59 -19.63 31.91
N TYR A 421 64.84 -18.64 31.43
CA TYR A 421 63.43 -18.78 31.05
C TYR A 421 63.21 -19.16 29.57
N GLY A 422 64.26 -19.34 28.76
CA GLY A 422 64.15 -19.67 27.33
C GLY A 422 63.59 -18.55 26.46
N PHE A 423 63.75 -17.28 26.85
CA PHE A 423 63.23 -16.11 26.14
C PHE A 423 64.33 -15.09 25.79
N SER A 424 64.04 -14.17 24.87
CA SER A 424 64.91 -13.01 24.64
C SER A 424 64.77 -11.97 25.76
N GLY A 425 65.82 -11.21 26.04
CA GLY A 425 65.77 -10.13 27.05
C GLY A 425 64.69 -9.08 26.77
N VAL A 426 64.32 -8.86 25.50
CA VAL A 426 63.20 -7.98 25.11
C VAL A 426 61.85 -8.53 25.58
N ARG A 427 61.64 -9.84 25.48
CA ARG A 427 60.43 -10.51 25.95
C ARG A 427 60.35 -10.47 27.48
N LEU A 428 61.46 -10.75 28.17
CA LEU A 428 61.51 -10.64 29.64
C LEU A 428 61.23 -9.19 30.10
N GLY A 429 61.78 -8.19 29.40
CA GLY A 429 61.50 -6.78 29.68
C GLY A 429 60.04 -6.37 29.44
N LYS A 430 59.29 -7.03 28.55
CA LYS A 430 57.84 -6.85 28.44
C LYS A 430 57.11 -7.46 29.64
N VAL A 431 57.47 -8.67 30.06
CA VAL A 431 56.91 -9.33 31.24
C VAL A 431 57.13 -8.50 32.50
N CYS A 432 58.34 -8.01 32.75
CA CYS A 432 58.64 -7.15 33.90
C CYS A 432 57.80 -5.86 33.89
N ARG A 433 57.61 -5.24 32.72
CA ARG A 433 56.75 -4.05 32.59
C ARG A 433 55.28 -4.36 32.88
N SER A 434 54.74 -5.43 32.31
CA SER A 434 53.35 -5.84 32.56
C SER A 434 53.11 -6.22 34.02
N LEU A 435 54.10 -6.81 34.71
CA LEU A 435 54.07 -7.15 36.13
C LEU A 435 54.54 -6.01 37.06
N GLN A 436 54.83 -4.81 36.55
CA GLN A 436 55.38 -3.69 37.32
C GLN A 436 56.58 -4.10 38.20
N VAL A 437 57.47 -4.92 37.65
CA VAL A 437 58.75 -5.31 38.27
C VAL A 437 59.81 -4.33 37.80
N PRO A 438 60.42 -3.53 38.69
CA PRO A 438 61.47 -2.60 38.31
C PRO A 438 62.70 -3.39 37.84
N VAL A 439 63.30 -2.97 36.73
CA VAL A 439 64.49 -3.60 36.15
C VAL A 439 65.70 -2.68 36.31
N PRO A 440 66.92 -3.21 36.51
CA PRO A 440 68.12 -2.38 36.62
C PRO A 440 68.32 -1.50 35.37
N PRO A 441 68.67 -0.21 35.53
CA PRO A 441 68.91 0.68 34.41
C PRO A 441 70.16 0.25 33.61
N ARG A 442 70.27 0.72 32.36
CA ARG A 442 71.46 0.48 31.53
C ARG A 442 72.72 0.97 32.26
N GLY A 443 73.77 0.16 32.27
CA GLY A 443 75.01 0.46 32.99
C GLY A 443 75.00 0.13 34.48
N TYR A 444 73.87 -0.30 35.07
CA TYR A 444 73.81 -0.74 36.47
C TYR A 444 74.85 -1.82 36.80
N TRP A 445 74.89 -2.89 36.00
CA TRP A 445 75.80 -4.01 36.23
C TRP A 445 77.28 -3.64 36.02
N ALA A 446 77.59 -2.70 35.13
CA ALA A 446 78.94 -2.16 34.97
C ALA A 446 79.39 -1.36 36.21
N ARG A 447 78.47 -0.65 36.87
CA ARG A 447 78.76 0.06 38.12
C ARG A 447 78.96 -0.89 39.30
N VAL A 448 78.16 -1.95 39.38
CA VAL A 448 78.31 -3.00 40.41
C VAL A 448 79.66 -3.73 40.27
N GLN A 449 80.09 -4.06 39.05
CA GLN A 449 81.39 -4.69 38.79
C GLN A 449 82.59 -3.82 39.19
N ASN A 450 82.43 -2.49 39.15
CA ASN A 450 83.45 -1.52 39.54
C ASN A 450 83.35 -1.11 41.04
N GLY A 451 82.62 -1.85 41.86
CA GLY A 451 82.55 -1.66 43.31
C GLY A 451 81.64 -0.53 43.80
N TYR A 452 80.83 0.09 42.93
CA TYR A 452 79.90 1.14 43.33
C TYR A 452 78.65 0.56 44.00
N SER A 453 78.26 1.12 45.15
CA SER A 453 76.95 0.83 45.77
C SER A 453 75.84 1.56 45.02
N VAL A 454 74.85 0.82 44.51
CA VAL A 454 73.72 1.36 43.74
C VAL A 454 72.40 0.93 44.37
N ARG A 455 71.49 1.90 44.57
CA ARG A 455 70.21 1.68 45.26
C ARG A 455 69.28 0.74 44.48
N LYS A 456 68.83 -0.34 45.13
CA LYS A 456 67.76 -1.25 44.66
C LYS A 456 66.38 -0.71 45.10
N PRO A 457 65.49 -0.29 44.18
CA PRO A 457 64.16 0.22 44.53
C PRO A 457 63.24 -0.90 45.04
N PRO A 458 62.46 -0.71 46.11
CA PRO A 458 61.60 -1.77 46.67
C PRO A 458 60.50 -2.20 45.69
N LEU A 459 60.11 -3.48 45.74
CA LEU A 459 59.03 -4.03 44.93
C LEU A 459 57.68 -3.49 45.41
N THR A 460 57.10 -2.54 44.67
CA THR A 460 55.81 -1.90 44.99
C THR A 460 54.65 -2.90 44.85
N LYS A 461 53.48 -2.63 45.46
CA LYS A 461 52.27 -3.44 45.21
C LYS A 461 51.77 -3.18 43.78
N LEU A 462 51.32 -4.24 43.10
CA LEU A 462 50.66 -4.15 41.80
C LEU A 462 49.43 -3.23 41.94
N SER A 463 49.40 -2.10 41.24
CA SER A 463 48.26 -1.19 41.22
C SER A 463 47.56 -1.23 39.86
N ASP A 464 46.23 -1.08 39.86
CA ASP A 464 45.43 -0.97 38.62
C ASP A 464 45.68 0.36 37.87
N ARG A 465 46.32 1.33 38.54
CA ARG A 465 46.63 2.65 37.97
C ARG A 465 48.13 2.79 37.72
N GLN A 466 48.54 2.56 36.48
CA GLN A 466 49.29 3.54 35.68
C GLN A 466 49.55 3.03 34.25
N SER A 467 49.15 3.88 33.30
CA SER A 467 49.65 4.00 31.94
C SER A 467 50.76 5.06 31.96
N GLY A 468 51.89 4.78 31.32
CA GLY A 468 52.85 5.78 30.84
C GLY A 468 53.61 6.60 31.90
N SER A 469 54.79 6.12 32.30
CA SER A 469 55.92 7.01 32.58
C SER A 469 57.15 6.45 31.86
N HIS A 470 57.48 7.06 30.72
CA HIS A 470 58.84 7.04 30.23
C HIS A 470 59.68 7.82 31.25
N PRO A 471 60.76 7.26 31.82
CA PRO A 471 61.77 8.11 32.39
C PRO A 471 62.47 8.80 31.22
N SER A 472 62.25 10.10 31.09
CA SER A 472 63.07 10.97 30.26
C SER A 472 64.54 10.74 30.62
N ASN A 473 65.29 10.18 29.68
CA ASN A 473 66.75 10.18 29.78
C ASN A 473 67.22 11.62 29.58
N LYS A 474 68.07 12.06 30.52
CA LYS A 474 69.01 13.15 30.29
C LYS A 474 69.92 12.83 29.09
#